data_AF-A0A803MHY7-F1
#
_entry.id   AF-A0A803MHY7-F1
#
_cell.length_a   1.000
_cell.length_b   1.000
_cell.length_c   1.000
_cell.angle_alpha   90.00
_cell.angle_beta   90.00
_cell.angle_gamma   90.00
#
_symmetry.space_group_name_H-M   'P 1'
#
loop_
_entity.id
_entity.type
_entity.pdbx_description
1 polymer ?
#
loop_
_entity_poly.entity_id
_entity_poly.type
_entity_poly.pdbx_seq_one_letter_code
_entity_poly.pdbx_strand_id
1 'polypeptide(L)'
;MGCEHLVIRILTKPRRLRLSRVPRMLAPNVALLRSYGITIESIRKYLLTDVSPFLRNIDFFEDAVNKVEEKLGISRHSPQFFSGVYLLTHITEKTIESKRKVFRSFGWTESDIATLSSSSPILLALSGATIKKKLDFLMNELGYEPSYLSKRCNLLTCSLEKRILPRHKTLIVLKEKGFIKMDYLLESSLSMAESRFLKKFVLPFKEVHGVYSQHAGISLELLTLGSSKTNSKAA
;
A
#
# COMPACT_ATOMS: atom_id res chain seq x y z
N MET A 1 16.05 -1.49 28.69
CA MET A 1 14.71 -0.88 28.51
C MET A 1 14.09 -1.05 27.10
N GLY A 2 14.79 -1.61 26.09
CA GLY A 2 14.26 -1.69 24.71
C GLY A 2 13.42 -2.91 24.34
N CYS A 3 13.52 -4.05 25.04
CA CYS A 3 12.80 -5.27 24.68
C CYS A 3 11.34 -5.29 25.15
N GLU A 4 11.04 -4.72 26.32
CA GLU A 4 9.69 -4.76 26.92
C GLU A 4 8.67 -3.98 26.11
N HIS A 5 9.03 -2.78 25.62
CA HIS A 5 8.15 -1.97 24.78
C HIS A 5 7.89 -2.63 23.40
N LEU A 6 8.88 -3.35 22.85
CA LEU A 6 8.72 -4.10 21.60
C LEU A 6 7.79 -5.30 21.78
N VAL A 7 7.93 -6.02 22.90
CA VAL A 7 7.06 -7.12 23.29
C VAL A 7 5.63 -6.59 23.47
N ILE A 8 5.41 -5.52 24.24
CA ILE A 8 4.08 -4.92 24.45
C ILE A 8 3.44 -4.50 23.12
N ARG A 9 4.20 -3.93 22.17
CA ARG A 9 3.66 -3.50 20.86
C ARG A 9 3.29 -4.66 19.93
N ILE A 10 3.97 -5.81 20.07
CA ILE A 10 3.62 -7.06 19.38
C ILE A 10 2.38 -7.70 20.03
N LEU A 11 2.29 -7.65 21.36
CA LEU A 11 1.20 -8.22 22.17
C LEU A 11 -0.11 -7.44 22.08
N THR A 12 -0.08 -6.15 21.77
CA THR A 12 -1.26 -5.26 21.70
C THR A 12 -1.99 -5.30 20.36
N LYS A 13 -1.49 -6.02 19.35
CA LYS A 13 -2.21 -6.20 18.08
C LYS A 13 -3.33 -7.24 18.21
N PRO A 14 -4.55 -6.98 17.68
CA PRO A 14 -5.75 -7.78 17.91
C PRO A 14 -5.82 -9.08 17.07
N ARG A 15 -4.68 -9.77 16.87
CA ARG A 15 -4.69 -11.14 16.34
C ARG A 15 -4.67 -12.08 17.54
N ARG A 16 -5.62 -13.03 17.59
CA ARG A 16 -5.80 -14.06 18.63
C ARG A 16 -4.59 -15.01 18.73
N LEU A 17 -3.42 -14.47 19.06
CA LEU A 17 -2.19 -15.22 19.17
C LEU A 17 -2.15 -15.85 20.56
N ARG A 18 -2.00 -17.18 20.62
CA ARG A 18 -1.67 -17.84 21.89
C ARG A 18 -0.25 -17.41 22.26
N LEU A 19 -0.14 -16.55 23.27
CA LEU A 19 1.11 -15.92 23.69
C LEU A 19 2.24 -16.93 23.96
N SER A 20 1.89 -18.11 24.49
CA SER A 20 2.83 -19.21 24.76
C SER A 20 3.45 -19.87 23.52
N ARG A 21 2.95 -19.60 22.31
CA ARG A 21 3.51 -20.12 21.05
C ARG A 21 4.41 -19.11 20.33
N VAL A 22 4.29 -17.83 20.65
CA VAL A 22 4.98 -16.75 19.94
C VAL A 22 6.51 -16.90 20.02
N PRO A 23 7.16 -17.08 21.19
CA PRO A 23 8.62 -17.20 21.24
C PRO A 23 9.16 -18.43 20.50
N ARG A 24 8.43 -19.56 20.60
CA ARG A 24 8.82 -20.84 19.99
C ARG A 24 8.79 -20.83 18.46
N MET A 25 7.91 -20.03 17.86
CA MET A 25 7.81 -19.90 16.40
C MET A 25 8.68 -18.77 15.87
N LEU A 26 8.80 -17.68 16.64
CA LEU A 26 9.54 -16.50 16.24
C LEU A 26 11.05 -16.73 16.23
N ALA A 27 11.61 -17.32 17.28
CA ALA A 27 13.07 -17.44 17.42
C ALA A 27 13.73 -18.25 16.30
N PRO A 28 13.20 -19.41 15.88
CA PRO A 28 13.77 -20.17 14.76
C PRO A 28 13.69 -19.40 13.43
N ASN A 29 12.56 -18.74 13.15
CA ASN A 29 12.39 -17.96 11.92
C ASN A 29 13.31 -16.74 11.87
N VAL A 30 13.56 -16.07 13.01
CA VAL A 30 14.55 -15.00 13.11
C VAL A 30 15.97 -15.53 12.90
N ALA A 31 16.31 -16.68 13.49
CA ALA A 31 17.62 -17.31 13.32
C ALA A 31 17.87 -17.69 11.85
N LEU A 32 16.88 -18.23 11.15
CA LEU A 32 16.94 -18.54 9.72
C LEU A 32 17.22 -17.29 8.87
N LEU A 33 16.49 -16.19 9.10
CA LEU A 33 16.76 -14.96 8.34
C LEU A 33 18.17 -14.43 8.58
N ARG A 34 18.70 -14.59 9.81
CA ARG A 34 20.08 -14.21 10.13
C ARG A 34 21.09 -15.12 9.44
N SER A 35 20.85 -16.43 9.34
CA SER A 35 21.75 -17.33 8.60
C SER A 35 21.77 -17.02 7.10
N TYR A 36 20.70 -16.42 6.59
CA TYR A 36 20.60 -15.88 5.24
C TYR A 36 21.19 -14.46 5.07
N GLY A 37 21.89 -13.94 6.08
CA GLY A 37 22.58 -12.65 6.01
C GLY A 37 21.69 -11.42 6.20
N ILE A 38 20.43 -11.59 6.63
CA ILE A 38 19.52 -10.48 6.88
C ILE A 38 19.81 -9.88 8.26
N THR A 39 19.99 -8.56 8.31
CA THR A 39 20.35 -7.85 9.55
C THR A 39 19.21 -7.86 10.56
N ILE A 40 19.57 -7.89 11.85
CA ILE A 40 18.58 -7.86 12.94
C ILE A 40 17.78 -6.54 12.95
N GLU A 41 18.37 -5.45 12.49
CA GLU A 41 17.73 -4.14 12.26
C GLU A 41 16.57 -4.26 11.26
N SER A 42 16.83 -4.92 10.13
CA SER A 42 15.82 -5.14 9.08
C SER A 42 14.69 -6.01 9.60
N ILE A 43 15.02 -7.16 10.21
CA ILE A 43 14.05 -8.08 10.81
C ILE A 43 13.17 -7.34 11.83
N ARG A 44 13.78 -6.57 12.74
CA ARG A 44 13.09 -5.79 13.77
C ARG A 44 12.13 -4.75 13.19
N LYS A 45 12.53 -4.04 12.13
CA LYS A 45 11.66 -3.07 11.43
C LYS A 45 10.37 -3.72 10.94
N TYR A 46 10.46 -4.92 10.36
CA TYR A 46 9.28 -5.62 9.86
C TYR A 46 8.47 -6.31 10.96
N LEU A 47 9.09 -6.88 11.99
CA LEU A 47 8.39 -7.43 13.15
C LEU A 47 7.48 -6.41 13.84
N LEU A 48 7.94 -5.16 13.92
CA LEU A 48 7.14 -4.04 14.46
C LEU A 48 5.95 -3.66 13.58
N THR A 49 6.05 -3.95 12.28
CA THR A 49 4.98 -3.67 11.32
C THR A 49 3.98 -4.81 11.28
N ASP A 50 4.44 -6.05 11.16
CA ASP A 50 3.62 -7.25 11.22
C ASP A 50 4.43 -8.47 11.68
N VAL A 51 4.04 -9.06 12.80
CA VAL A 51 4.66 -10.27 13.34
C VAL A 51 4.16 -11.54 12.64
N SER A 52 3.01 -11.48 11.96
CA SER A 52 2.30 -12.67 11.50
C SER A 52 3.07 -13.58 10.53
N PRO A 53 3.91 -13.09 9.59
CA PRO A 53 4.71 -13.96 8.74
C PRO A 53 5.69 -14.82 9.54
N PHE A 54 6.23 -14.29 10.65
CA PHE A 54 7.22 -14.96 11.49
C PHE A 54 6.62 -15.98 12.45
N LEU A 55 5.29 -16.11 12.47
CA LEU A 55 4.57 -17.07 13.32
C LEU A 55 4.07 -18.26 12.52
N ARG A 56 4.71 -18.57 11.39
CA ARG A 56 4.52 -19.82 10.64
C ARG A 56 5.49 -20.89 11.15
N ASN A 57 5.20 -22.17 10.89
CA ASN A 57 6.20 -23.21 11.18
C ASN A 57 7.47 -22.95 10.35
N ILE A 58 8.60 -23.47 10.82
CA ILE A 58 9.90 -23.16 10.22
C ILE A 58 9.99 -23.65 8.77
N ASP A 59 9.54 -24.86 8.46
CA ASP A 59 9.64 -25.43 7.11
C ASP A 59 8.85 -24.61 6.08
N PHE A 60 7.63 -24.21 6.43
CA PHE A 60 6.79 -23.37 5.58
C PHE A 60 7.36 -21.95 5.47
N PHE A 61 7.91 -21.41 6.56
CA PHE A 61 8.53 -20.10 6.53
C PHE A 61 9.77 -20.08 5.64
N GLU A 62 10.61 -21.11 5.73
CA GLU A 62 11.79 -21.30 4.88
C GLU A 62 11.42 -21.45 3.40
N ASP A 63 10.43 -22.30 3.08
CA ASP A 63 9.88 -22.44 1.73
C ASP A 63 9.40 -21.08 1.18
N ALA A 64 8.63 -20.34 1.98
CA ALA A 64 8.13 -19.02 1.60
C ALA A 64 9.27 -18.03 1.35
N VAL A 65 10.31 -18.02 2.20
CA VAL A 65 11.49 -17.16 2.05
C VAL A 65 12.25 -17.47 0.76
N ASN A 66 12.48 -18.75 0.47
CA ASN A 66 13.22 -19.14 -0.74
C ASN A 66 12.45 -18.81 -2.01
N LYS A 67 11.12 -19.00 -2.00
CA LYS A 67 10.24 -18.66 -3.12
C LYS A 67 10.16 -17.16 -3.44
N VAL A 68 10.57 -16.26 -2.53
CA VAL A 68 10.57 -14.81 -2.81
C VAL A 68 11.49 -14.49 -3.99
N GLU A 69 12.69 -15.05 -4.02
CA GLU A 69 13.63 -14.84 -5.13
C GLU A 69 13.16 -15.61 -6.38
N GLU A 70 12.83 -16.89 -6.23
CA GLU A 70 12.50 -17.78 -7.36
C GLU A 70 11.20 -17.39 -8.10
N LYS A 71 10.16 -16.98 -7.36
CA LYS A 71 8.80 -16.78 -7.93
C LYS A 71 8.43 -15.33 -8.14
N LEU A 72 9.03 -14.42 -7.36
CA LEU A 72 8.75 -12.98 -7.44
C LEU A 72 9.92 -12.18 -7.99
N GLY A 73 11.11 -12.76 -8.12
CA GLY A 73 12.31 -12.07 -8.62
C GLY A 73 12.84 -11.00 -7.65
N ILE A 74 12.59 -11.17 -6.35
CA ILE A 74 12.92 -10.15 -5.34
C ILE A 74 14.11 -10.62 -4.52
N SER A 75 15.25 -9.94 -4.67
CA SER A 75 16.44 -10.20 -3.86
C SER A 75 16.16 -10.06 -2.35
N ARG A 76 16.81 -10.89 -1.53
CA ARG A 76 16.84 -10.78 -0.06
C ARG A 76 17.23 -9.40 0.47
N HIS A 77 18.00 -8.63 -0.30
CA HIS A 77 18.41 -7.27 0.06
C HIS A 77 17.46 -6.18 -0.44
N SER A 78 16.41 -6.55 -1.18
CA SER A 78 15.40 -5.61 -1.66
C SER A 78 14.54 -5.09 -0.50
N PRO A 79 14.15 -3.81 -0.51
CA PRO A 79 13.13 -3.28 0.40
C PRO A 79 11.78 -4.01 0.30
N GLN A 80 11.51 -4.72 -0.80
CA GLN A 80 10.28 -5.49 -1.02
C GLN A 80 10.34 -6.93 -0.50
N PHE A 81 11.51 -7.39 -0.04
CA PHE A 81 11.72 -8.78 0.35
C PHE A 81 10.69 -9.27 1.38
N PHE A 82 10.54 -8.55 2.49
CA PHE A 82 9.56 -8.91 3.52
C PHE A 82 8.10 -8.75 3.09
N SER A 83 7.81 -7.91 2.09
CA SER A 83 6.49 -7.87 1.46
C SER A 83 6.21 -9.12 0.63
N GLY A 84 7.24 -9.67 -0.03
CA GLY A 84 7.20 -10.98 -0.69
C GLY A 84 7.00 -12.11 0.32
N VAL A 85 7.75 -12.12 1.42
CA VAL A 85 7.58 -13.11 2.51
C VAL A 85 6.16 -13.04 3.08
N TYR A 86 5.63 -11.83 3.31
CA TYR A 86 4.25 -11.66 3.75
C TYR A 86 3.26 -12.29 2.76
N LEU A 87 3.40 -12.02 1.46
CA LEU A 87 2.53 -12.57 0.43
C LEU A 87 2.53 -14.10 0.44
N LEU A 88 3.71 -14.71 0.38
CA LEU A 88 3.88 -16.17 0.28
C LEU A 88 3.52 -16.89 1.57
N THR A 89 3.56 -16.21 2.71
CA THR A 89 3.11 -16.79 3.98
C THR A 89 1.59 -16.75 4.18
N HIS A 90 0.88 -15.91 3.43
CA HIS A 90 -0.56 -15.70 3.60
C HIS A 90 -1.41 -16.25 2.44
N ILE A 91 -0.84 -16.38 1.25
CA ILE A 91 -1.57 -16.65 0.03
C ILE A 91 -0.92 -17.80 -0.74
N THR A 92 -1.74 -18.73 -1.22
CA THR A 92 -1.29 -19.87 -2.02
C THR A 92 -0.89 -19.46 -3.43
N GLU A 93 0.00 -20.23 -4.06
CA GLU A 93 0.42 -20.01 -5.45
C GLU A 93 -0.78 -20.01 -6.42
N LYS A 94 -1.74 -20.91 -6.21
CA LYS A 94 -3.01 -20.94 -6.97
C LYS A 94 -3.77 -19.61 -6.88
N THR A 95 -3.76 -18.97 -5.71
CA THR A 95 -4.42 -17.69 -5.50
C THR A 95 -3.63 -16.54 -6.13
N ILE A 96 -2.30 -16.58 -6.08
CA ILE A 96 -1.44 -15.61 -6.78
C ILE A 96 -1.69 -15.69 -8.29
N GLU A 97 -1.72 -16.89 -8.86
CA GLU A 97 -2.01 -17.11 -10.28
C GLU A 97 -3.41 -16.61 -10.65
N SER A 98 -4.41 -16.78 -9.80
CA SER A 98 -5.74 -16.21 -10.06
C SER A 98 -5.73 -14.67 -10.09
N LYS A 99 -4.86 -14.00 -9.32
CA LYS A 99 -4.66 -12.55 -9.44
C LYS A 99 -3.95 -12.17 -10.72
N ARG A 100 -2.91 -12.92 -11.11
CA ARG A 100 -2.19 -12.71 -12.38
C ARG A 100 -3.12 -12.82 -13.58
N LYS A 101 -4.05 -13.78 -13.56
CA LYS A 101 -5.10 -13.91 -14.59
C LYS A 101 -6.00 -12.67 -14.70
N VAL A 102 -6.29 -11.99 -13.59
CA VAL A 102 -7.01 -10.70 -13.63
C VAL A 102 -6.17 -9.65 -14.36
N PHE A 103 -4.88 -9.52 -14.07
CA PHE A 103 -4.04 -8.59 -14.83
C PHE A 103 -3.98 -8.93 -16.34
N ARG A 104 -3.81 -10.21 -16.69
CA ARG A 104 -3.82 -10.65 -18.09
C ARG A 104 -5.12 -10.31 -18.82
N SER A 105 -6.28 -10.41 -18.14
CA SER A 105 -7.56 -10.05 -18.76
C SER A 105 -7.69 -8.56 -19.07
N PHE A 106 -6.80 -7.72 -18.54
CA PHE A 106 -6.66 -6.29 -18.87
C PHE A 106 -5.48 -6.03 -19.81
N GLY A 107 -4.95 -7.05 -20.50
CA GLY A 107 -3.87 -6.88 -21.48
C GLY A 107 -2.47 -6.74 -20.88
N TRP A 108 -2.28 -7.03 -19.59
CA TRP A 108 -0.94 -7.02 -19.00
C TRP A 108 -0.10 -8.19 -19.52
N THR A 109 1.14 -7.89 -19.92
CA THR A 109 2.12 -8.91 -20.32
C THR A 109 2.75 -9.57 -19.09
N GLU A 110 3.39 -10.74 -19.27
CA GLU A 110 4.15 -11.37 -18.18
C GLU A 110 5.30 -10.49 -17.68
N SER A 111 5.89 -9.65 -18.56
CA SER A 111 6.91 -8.67 -18.19
C SER A 111 6.34 -7.57 -17.28
N ASP A 112 5.14 -7.06 -17.58
CA ASP A 112 4.46 -6.07 -16.74
C ASP A 112 4.11 -6.66 -15.37
N ILE A 113 3.61 -7.90 -15.36
CA ILE A 113 3.26 -8.61 -14.13
C ILE A 113 4.52 -8.89 -13.30
N ALA A 114 5.64 -9.28 -13.92
CA ALA A 114 6.91 -9.48 -13.22
C ALA A 114 7.45 -8.18 -12.61
N THR A 115 7.37 -7.07 -13.36
CA THR A 115 7.76 -5.74 -12.88
C THR A 115 6.91 -5.30 -11.69
N LEU A 116 5.59 -5.50 -11.76
CA LEU A 116 4.67 -5.21 -10.66
C LEU A 116 4.90 -6.12 -9.45
N SER A 117 5.10 -7.42 -9.69
CA SER A 117 5.30 -8.41 -8.63
C SER A 117 6.57 -8.13 -7.84
N SER A 118 7.65 -7.74 -8.51
CA SER A 118 8.93 -7.45 -7.87
C SER A 118 8.96 -6.08 -7.16
N SER A 119 8.29 -5.07 -7.74
CA SER A 119 8.26 -3.72 -7.17
C SER A 119 7.19 -3.51 -6.09
N SER A 120 6.09 -4.27 -6.11
CA SER A 120 4.99 -4.16 -5.16
C SER A 120 4.21 -5.47 -5.00
N PRO A 121 4.79 -6.50 -4.33
CA PRO A 121 4.15 -7.80 -4.11
C PRO A 121 2.80 -7.71 -3.42
N ILE A 122 2.62 -6.68 -2.58
CA ILE A 122 1.41 -6.44 -1.80
C ILE A 122 0.16 -6.26 -2.67
N LEU A 123 0.31 -5.89 -3.95
CA LEU A 123 -0.82 -5.79 -4.88
C LEU A 123 -1.45 -7.16 -5.15
N LEU A 124 -0.65 -8.23 -5.14
CA LEU A 124 -1.14 -9.61 -5.24
C LEU A 124 -1.80 -10.10 -3.96
N ALA A 125 -1.63 -9.37 -2.85
CA ALA A 125 -2.34 -9.65 -1.60
C ALA A 125 -3.78 -9.11 -1.59
N LEU A 126 -4.15 -8.27 -2.56
CA LEU A 126 -5.50 -7.72 -2.67
C LEU A 126 -6.50 -8.78 -3.17
N SER A 127 -7.78 -8.54 -2.87
CA SER A 127 -8.85 -9.35 -3.45
C SER A 127 -8.88 -9.18 -4.98
N GLY A 128 -9.32 -10.22 -5.71
CA GLY A 128 -9.39 -10.15 -7.17
C GLY A 128 -10.38 -9.08 -7.63
N ALA A 129 -11.48 -8.92 -6.89
CA ALA A 129 -12.46 -7.86 -7.10
C ALA A 129 -11.86 -6.45 -6.88
N THR A 130 -11.01 -6.28 -5.87
CA THR A 130 -10.32 -5.00 -5.63
C THR A 130 -9.35 -4.67 -6.74
N ILE A 131 -8.56 -5.65 -7.22
CA ILE A 131 -7.65 -5.46 -8.36
C ILE A 131 -8.46 -5.07 -9.60
N LYS A 132 -9.50 -5.84 -9.93
CA LYS A 132 -10.37 -5.57 -11.08
C LYS A 132 -10.95 -4.16 -11.04
N LYS A 133 -11.57 -3.74 -9.94
CA LYS A 133 -12.12 -2.38 -9.78
C LYS A 133 -11.08 -1.28 -10.01
N LYS A 134 -9.84 -1.50 -9.55
CA LYS A 134 -8.73 -0.54 -9.76
C LYS A 134 -8.32 -0.46 -11.23
N LEU A 135 -8.21 -1.61 -11.90
CA LEU A 135 -7.85 -1.68 -13.31
C LEU A 135 -8.96 -1.11 -14.19
N ASP A 136 -10.24 -1.39 -13.89
CA ASP A 136 -11.38 -0.78 -14.59
C ASP A 136 -11.28 0.75 -14.55
N PHE A 137 -11.09 1.33 -13.37
CA PHE A 137 -10.98 2.78 -13.25
C PHE A 137 -9.72 3.33 -13.94
N LEU A 138 -8.54 2.78 -13.65
CA LEU A 138 -7.29 3.36 -14.17
C LEU A 138 -7.10 3.12 -15.67
N MET A 139 -7.52 1.98 -16.19
CA MET A 139 -7.26 1.61 -17.58
C MET A 139 -8.45 1.94 -18.46
N ASN A 140 -9.65 1.50 -18.11
CA ASN A 140 -10.82 1.68 -18.98
C ASN A 140 -11.38 3.11 -18.90
N GLU A 141 -11.40 3.73 -17.71
CA GLU A 141 -11.89 5.11 -17.57
C GLU A 141 -10.79 6.15 -17.82
N LEU A 142 -9.57 5.94 -17.31
CA LEU A 142 -8.48 6.93 -17.42
C LEU A 142 -7.47 6.64 -18.54
N GLY A 143 -7.55 5.52 -19.23
CA GLY A 143 -6.70 5.20 -20.38
C GLY A 143 -5.23 4.88 -20.03
N TYR A 144 -4.91 4.49 -18.79
CA TYR A 144 -3.54 4.11 -18.46
C TYR A 144 -3.17 2.74 -19.04
N GLU A 145 -2.01 2.67 -19.67
CA GLU A 145 -1.44 1.42 -20.21
C GLU A 145 -0.82 0.52 -19.12
N PRO A 146 -0.85 -0.82 -19.29
CA PRO A 146 -0.19 -1.76 -18.38
C PRO A 146 1.26 -1.42 -18.07
N SER A 147 2.04 -1.10 -19.10
CA SER A 147 3.48 -0.78 -19.01
C SER A 147 3.75 0.52 -18.26
N TYR A 148 2.78 1.44 -18.24
CA TYR A 148 2.85 2.67 -17.46
C TYR A 148 2.58 2.39 -15.99
N LEU A 149 1.55 1.59 -15.69
CA LEU A 149 1.12 1.23 -14.34
C LEU A 149 2.10 0.27 -13.64
N SER A 150 2.70 -0.67 -14.37
CA SER A 150 3.65 -1.65 -13.82
C SER A 150 4.88 -0.97 -13.21
N LYS A 151 5.29 0.18 -13.76
CA LYS A 151 6.39 1.02 -13.28
C LYS A 151 5.97 2.00 -12.16
N ARG A 152 4.67 2.16 -11.93
CA ARG A 152 4.07 3.18 -11.04
C ARG A 152 3.03 2.55 -10.12
N CYS A 153 3.50 1.63 -9.29
CA CYS A 153 2.64 0.87 -8.38
C CYS A 153 1.92 1.76 -7.33
N ASN A 154 2.33 3.01 -7.12
CA ASN A 154 1.62 3.98 -6.27
C ASN A 154 0.16 4.20 -6.72
N LEU A 155 -0.10 4.18 -8.04
CA LEU A 155 -1.44 4.28 -8.63
C LEU A 155 -2.32 3.07 -8.24
N LEU A 156 -1.72 1.90 -8.08
CA LEU A 156 -2.42 0.66 -7.75
C LEU A 156 -2.51 0.41 -6.24
N THR A 157 -1.56 0.91 -5.44
CA THR A 157 -1.51 0.67 -3.98
C THR A 157 -2.40 1.63 -3.17
N CYS A 158 -2.65 2.86 -3.64
CA CYS A 158 -3.53 3.81 -2.97
C CYS A 158 -4.99 3.32 -2.95
N SER A 159 -5.77 3.57 -1.89
CA SER A 159 -7.22 3.23 -1.89
C SER A 159 -7.94 3.96 -3.03
N LEU A 160 -8.72 3.21 -3.82
CA LEU A 160 -9.48 3.77 -4.93
C LEU A 160 -10.51 4.78 -4.41
N GLU A 161 -11.28 4.37 -3.41
CA GLU A 161 -12.40 5.12 -2.84
C GLU A 161 -11.93 6.28 -1.97
N LYS A 162 -10.92 6.06 -1.12
CA LYS A 162 -10.50 7.07 -0.13
C LYS A 162 -9.44 8.03 -0.62
N ARG A 163 -8.72 7.72 -1.71
CA ARG A 163 -7.59 8.54 -2.17
C ARG A 163 -7.61 8.84 -3.65
N ILE A 164 -7.81 7.84 -4.50
CA ILE A 164 -7.73 8.05 -5.96
C ILE A 164 -8.91 8.86 -6.45
N LEU A 165 -10.15 8.39 -6.22
CA LEU A 165 -11.37 9.05 -6.65
C LEU A 165 -11.52 10.48 -6.10
N PRO A 166 -11.39 10.76 -4.78
CA PRO A 166 -11.54 12.13 -4.28
C PRO A 166 -10.54 13.09 -4.93
N ARG A 167 -9.27 12.67 -5.07
CA ARG A 167 -8.24 13.53 -5.63
C ARG A 167 -8.40 13.72 -7.14
N HIS A 168 -8.71 12.67 -7.87
CA HIS A 168 -8.97 12.74 -9.30
C HIS A 168 -10.13 13.68 -9.61
N LYS A 169 -11.28 13.49 -8.95
CA LYS A 169 -12.47 14.34 -9.17
C LYS A 169 -12.23 15.80 -8.79
N THR A 170 -11.56 16.06 -7.67
CA THR A 170 -11.15 17.43 -7.31
C THR A 170 -10.32 18.07 -8.40
N LEU A 171 -9.31 17.37 -8.93
CA LEU A 171 -8.44 17.92 -9.98
C LEU A 171 -9.18 18.18 -11.29
N ILE A 172 -10.12 17.30 -11.68
CA ILE A 172 -10.96 17.51 -12.87
C ILE A 172 -11.79 18.80 -12.72
N VAL A 173 -12.49 18.98 -11.60
CA VAL A 173 -13.30 20.19 -11.38
C VAL A 173 -12.46 21.47 -11.36
N LEU A 174 -11.28 21.44 -10.71
CA LEU A 174 -10.37 22.60 -10.74
C LEU A 174 -9.88 22.92 -12.15
N LYS A 175 -9.62 21.89 -12.97
CA LYS A 175 -9.20 22.05 -14.37
C LYS A 175 -10.32 22.66 -15.21
N GLU A 176 -11.54 22.11 -15.11
CA GLU A 176 -12.72 22.61 -15.83
C GLU A 176 -13.06 24.06 -15.46
N LYS A 177 -12.84 24.45 -14.20
CA LYS A 177 -13.03 25.83 -13.73
C LYS A 177 -11.86 26.77 -14.07
N GLY A 178 -10.79 26.26 -14.66
CA GLY A 178 -9.60 27.05 -15.03
C GLY A 178 -8.72 27.46 -13.85
N PHE A 179 -8.90 26.87 -12.66
CA PHE A 179 -8.09 27.16 -11.47
C PHE A 179 -6.70 26.52 -11.52
N ILE A 180 -6.54 25.46 -12.31
CA ILE A 180 -5.24 24.83 -12.58
C ILE A 180 -5.02 24.72 -14.09
N LYS A 181 -3.81 25.05 -14.54
CA LYS A 181 -3.46 25.16 -15.97
C LYS A 181 -2.86 23.88 -16.59
N MET A 182 -2.52 22.87 -15.80
CA MET A 182 -1.86 21.65 -16.28
C MET A 182 -2.73 20.41 -16.12
N ASP A 183 -2.47 19.43 -16.98
CA ASP A 183 -2.68 18.01 -16.72
C ASP A 183 -1.88 17.60 -15.49
N TYR A 184 -2.38 17.97 -14.31
CA TYR A 184 -1.76 17.61 -13.05
C TYR A 184 -1.69 16.10 -13.00
N LEU A 185 -0.46 15.56 -13.00
CA LEU A 185 -0.26 14.12 -12.96
C LEU A 185 -0.95 13.58 -11.70
N LEU A 186 -1.99 12.76 -11.91
CA LEU A 186 -2.73 12.10 -10.85
C LEU A 186 -1.76 11.43 -9.87
N GLU A 187 -0.74 10.78 -10.40
CA GLU A 187 0.37 10.17 -9.65
C GLU A 187 1.01 11.12 -8.60
N SER A 188 1.36 12.34 -9.02
CA SER A 188 1.97 13.34 -8.13
C SER A 188 1.00 13.72 -7.02
N SER A 189 -0.29 13.89 -7.38
CA SER A 189 -1.33 14.17 -6.40
C SER A 189 -1.48 13.02 -5.40
N LEU A 190 -1.40 11.76 -5.84
CA LEU A 190 -1.54 10.59 -4.96
C LEU A 190 -0.37 10.47 -3.99
N SER A 191 0.83 10.93 -4.36
CA SER A 191 2.01 10.86 -3.48
C SER A 191 2.01 11.93 -2.38
N MET A 192 1.20 12.99 -2.51
CA MET A 192 1.12 14.05 -1.50
C MET A 192 0.48 13.59 -0.19
N ALA A 193 1.00 14.08 0.93
CA ALA A 193 0.29 14.01 2.21
C ALA A 193 -1.11 14.66 2.10
N GLU A 194 -2.08 14.13 2.84
CA GLU A 194 -3.46 14.62 2.81
C GLU A 194 -3.57 16.10 3.18
N SER A 195 -2.91 16.53 4.27
CA SER A 195 -2.86 17.93 4.68
C SER A 195 -2.34 18.86 3.57
N ARG A 196 -1.31 18.42 2.84
CA ARG A 196 -0.75 19.18 1.71
C ARG A 196 -1.71 19.22 0.52
N PHE A 197 -2.39 18.12 0.22
CA PHE A 197 -3.40 18.08 -0.84
C PHE A 197 -4.56 19.03 -0.52
N LEU A 198 -5.09 18.97 0.71
CA LEU A 198 -6.17 19.83 1.18
C LEU A 198 -5.82 21.30 1.09
N LYS A 199 -4.68 21.72 1.66
CA LYS A 199 -4.22 23.12 1.65
C LYS A 199 -4.04 23.66 0.23
N LYS A 200 -3.64 22.81 -0.72
CA LYS A 200 -3.31 23.22 -2.09
C LYS A 200 -4.51 23.20 -3.03
N PHE A 201 -5.37 22.19 -2.93
CA PHE A 201 -6.39 21.91 -3.95
C PHE A 201 -7.81 21.89 -3.43
N VAL A 202 -8.04 21.84 -2.12
CA VAL A 202 -9.41 21.78 -1.57
C VAL A 202 -9.76 23.09 -0.89
N LEU A 203 -9.04 23.44 0.19
CA LEU A 203 -9.36 24.60 1.03
C LEU A 203 -9.42 25.95 0.29
N PRO A 204 -8.60 26.22 -0.74
CA PRO A 204 -8.68 27.48 -1.47
C PRO A 204 -9.91 27.59 -2.40
N PHE A 205 -10.62 26.49 -2.69
CA PHE A 205 -11.63 26.41 -3.75
C PHE A 205 -12.92 25.79 -3.22
N LYS A 206 -13.93 26.62 -2.93
CA LYS A 206 -15.21 26.15 -2.36
C LYS A 206 -15.94 25.17 -3.28
N GLU A 207 -15.73 25.27 -4.58
CA GLU A 207 -16.33 24.46 -5.64
C GLU A 207 -16.04 22.96 -5.49
N VAL A 208 -14.89 22.61 -4.90
CA VAL A 208 -14.47 21.21 -4.76
C VAL A 208 -14.68 20.65 -3.36
N HIS A 209 -15.16 21.46 -2.41
CA HIS A 209 -15.39 21.01 -1.04
C HIS A 209 -16.38 19.83 -0.99
N GLY A 210 -17.53 19.97 -1.67
CA GLY A 210 -18.55 18.92 -1.74
C GLY A 210 -18.06 17.66 -2.46
N VAL A 211 -17.30 17.84 -3.54
CA VAL A 211 -16.70 16.75 -4.33
C VAL A 211 -15.73 15.94 -3.48
N TYR A 212 -14.88 16.62 -2.70
CA TYR A 212 -13.90 15.95 -1.85
C TYR A 212 -14.56 15.24 -0.66
N SER A 213 -15.52 15.89 0.02
CA SER A 213 -16.19 15.32 1.20
C SER A 213 -17.01 14.07 0.88
N GLN A 214 -17.60 13.97 -0.32
CA GLN A 214 -18.38 12.80 -0.74
C GLN A 214 -17.55 11.51 -0.78
N HIS A 215 -16.25 11.61 -1.02
CA HIS A 215 -15.37 10.47 -1.23
C HIS A 215 -14.33 10.25 -0.11
N ALA A 216 -13.91 11.30 0.59
CA ALA A 216 -12.89 11.19 1.64
C ALA A 216 -13.44 10.66 2.98
N GLY A 217 -14.76 10.66 3.19
CA GLY A 217 -15.36 10.29 4.48
C GLY A 217 -15.05 11.29 5.61
N ILE A 218 -14.66 12.51 5.26
CA ILE A 218 -14.39 13.63 6.18
C ILE A 218 -15.54 14.63 6.04
N SER A 219 -16.16 14.99 7.17
CA SER A 219 -17.21 16.02 7.21
C SER A 219 -16.67 17.37 6.71
N LEU A 220 -17.48 18.08 5.94
CA LEU A 220 -17.21 19.43 5.43
C LEU A 220 -16.80 20.40 6.57
N GLU A 221 -17.35 20.20 7.76
CA GLU A 221 -17.09 21.00 8.97
C GLU A 221 -15.65 20.86 9.48
N LEU A 222 -15.04 19.68 9.35
CA LEU A 222 -13.64 19.45 9.74
C LEU A 222 -12.65 20.11 8.77
N LEU A 223 -13.05 20.28 7.51
CA LEU A 223 -12.24 20.96 6.50
C LEU A 223 -12.20 22.48 6.74
N THR A 224 -13.30 23.07 7.23
CA THR A 224 -13.41 24.52 7.46
C THR A 224 -12.88 24.98 8.82
N LEU A 225 -12.89 24.12 9.86
CA LEU A 225 -12.33 24.40 11.19
C LEU A 225 -10.81 24.65 11.19
N GLY A 226 -10.09 24.19 10.17
CA GLY A 226 -8.66 24.49 9.98
C GLY A 226 -8.37 25.89 9.43
N SER A 227 -9.37 26.57 8.85
CA SER A 227 -9.25 27.92 8.26
C SER A 227 -9.49 29.03 9.30
N SER A 228 -10.30 28.77 10.33
CA SER A 228 -10.67 29.77 11.34
C SER A 228 -9.57 30.06 12.38
N LYS A 229 -8.50 29.26 12.45
CA LYS A 229 -7.41 29.45 13.43
C LYS A 229 -6.26 30.34 12.97
N THR A 230 -6.32 30.97 11.79
CA THR A 230 -5.23 31.80 11.27
C THR A 230 -5.53 33.30 11.13
N ASN A 231 -6.71 33.79 11.52
CA ASN A 231 -7.08 35.21 11.37
C ASN A 231 -7.41 35.96 12.68
N SER A 232 -6.92 35.55 13.86
CA SER A 232 -7.19 36.27 15.13
C SER A 232 -5.95 36.71 15.93
N LYS A 233 -4.84 37.01 15.25
CA LYS A 233 -3.71 37.73 15.88
C LYS A 233 -3.15 38.80 14.93
N ALA A 234 -3.96 39.82 14.68
CA ALA A 234 -3.52 41.14 14.20
C ALA A 234 -4.60 42.15 14.55
N ALA A 235 -4.61 42.57 15.82
CA ALA A 235 -5.20 43.80 16.33
C ALA A 235 -4.43 44.15 17.61
#